data_AF-D1Z1Y1-F1
#
_entry.id   AF-D1Z1Y1-F1
#
_cell.length_a   1.000
_cell.length_b   1.000
_cell.length_c   1.000
_cell.angle_alpha   90.00
_cell.angle_beta   90.00
_cell.angle_gamma   90.00
#
_symmetry.space_group_name_H-M   'P 1'
#
loop_
_entity.id
_entity.type
_entity.pdbx_description
1 polymer ?
#
loop_
_entity_poly.entity_id
_entity_poly.type
_entity_poly.pdbx_seq_one_letter_code
_entity_poly.pdbx_strand_id
1 'polypeptide(L)'
;MKILPSSLREKKRYIAFEVACESEPVDRKALLDEIFFATQTLVGDTGNSEIGYRLIDFNGSRGIMRVNLNAVESARAAMSTVCAIKGNRAAIRILGVAGTIRAAIEKYMPLKNISATNILSKPISNMSGTVVRERGEEFEMVPDDKEVLKRANAHYVSLTSFDLRSLKE
;
A
#
# COMPACT_ATOMS: atom_id res chain seq x y z
N MET A 1 27.00 7.88 -0.41
CA MET A 1 26.89 8.21 1.03
C MET A 1 26.70 6.93 1.83
N LYS A 2 27.33 6.81 3.00
CA LYS A 2 27.10 5.69 3.92
C LYS A 2 25.77 5.88 4.66
N ILE A 3 25.13 4.77 5.00
CA ILE A 3 23.90 4.77 5.78
C ILE A 3 24.22 5.25 7.21
N LEU A 4 23.42 6.20 7.72
CA LEU A 4 23.59 6.69 9.09
C LEU A 4 23.34 5.57 10.13
N PRO A 5 24.12 5.55 11.22
CA PRO A 5 23.85 4.71 12.38
C PRO A 5 22.41 4.88 12.89
N SER A 6 21.88 3.85 13.54
CA SER A 6 20.50 3.86 14.05
C SER A 6 20.21 5.00 15.02
N SER A 7 21.20 5.43 15.81
CA SER A 7 21.10 6.54 16.77
C SER A 7 21.00 7.92 16.11
N LEU A 8 21.62 8.11 14.95
CA LEU A 8 21.63 9.38 14.21
C LEU A 8 20.56 9.45 13.11
N ARG A 9 19.94 8.32 12.77
CA ARG A 9 18.90 8.28 11.75
C ARG A 9 17.59 8.85 12.29
N GLU A 10 16.99 9.73 11.49
CA GLU A 10 15.64 10.21 11.75
C GLU A 10 14.62 9.06 11.84
N LYS A 11 13.81 9.08 12.89
CA LYS A 11 12.73 8.11 13.09
C LYS A 11 11.53 8.50 12.24
N LYS A 12 11.01 7.54 11.47
CA LYS A 12 9.90 7.76 10.53
C LYS A 12 8.65 6.96 10.92
N ARG A 13 7.50 7.42 10.44
CA ARG A 13 6.20 6.74 10.51
C ARG A 13 5.54 6.74 9.14
N TYR A 14 4.64 5.79 8.94
CA TYR A 14 3.92 5.58 7.69
C TYR A 14 2.43 5.74 7.94
N ILE A 15 1.82 6.75 7.31
CA ILE A 15 0.40 7.04 7.37
C ILE A 15 -0.26 6.39 6.16
N ALA A 16 -1.18 5.47 6.40
CA ALA A 16 -2.06 4.93 5.36
C ALA A 16 -3.30 5.84 5.25
N PHE A 17 -3.66 6.20 4.03
CA PHE A 17 -4.77 7.10 3.76
C PHE A 17 -5.57 6.67 2.53
N GLU A 18 -6.80 7.15 2.47
CA GLU A 18 -7.74 7.01 1.36
C GLU A 18 -8.19 8.41 0.92
N VAL A 19 -8.40 8.58 -0.37
CA VAL A 19 -8.84 9.80 -1.02
C VAL A 19 -10.20 9.51 -1.63
N ALA A 20 -11.23 10.18 -1.14
CA ALA A 20 -12.54 10.19 -1.76
C ALA A 20 -12.62 11.44 -2.64
N CYS A 21 -12.68 11.26 -3.96
CA CYS A 21 -12.73 12.35 -4.94
C CYS A 21 -13.88 12.11 -5.92
N GLU A 22 -14.54 13.16 -6.39
CA GLU A 22 -15.57 13.03 -7.44
C GLU A 22 -14.99 12.53 -8.77
N SER A 23 -13.72 12.85 -9.05
CA SER A 23 -13.01 12.42 -10.25
C SER A 23 -11.95 11.38 -9.84
N GLU A 24 -12.30 10.11 -10.00
CA GLU A 24 -11.38 8.97 -9.84
C GLU A 24 -10.98 8.41 -11.22
N PRO A 25 -9.73 7.93 -11.40
CA PRO A 25 -8.64 7.91 -10.41
C PRO A 25 -7.92 9.26 -10.27
N VAL A 26 -7.47 9.57 -9.06
CA VAL A 26 -6.71 10.81 -8.80
C VAL A 26 -5.28 10.67 -9.31
N ASP A 27 -4.78 11.70 -9.98
CA ASP A 27 -3.39 11.77 -10.41
C ASP A 27 -2.44 11.95 -9.21
N ARG A 28 -1.34 11.19 -9.20
CA ARG A 28 -0.34 11.20 -8.12
C ARG A 28 0.27 12.58 -7.91
N LYS A 29 0.58 13.30 -8.99
CA LYS A 29 1.19 14.63 -8.91
C LYS A 29 0.19 15.64 -8.35
N ALA A 30 -1.03 15.64 -8.88
CA ALA A 30 -2.13 16.47 -8.39
C ALA A 30 -2.36 16.33 -6.88
N LEU A 31 -2.38 15.09 -6.38
CA LEU A 31 -2.54 14.82 -4.96
C LEU A 31 -1.39 15.42 -4.13
N LEU A 32 -0.15 15.25 -4.58
CA LEU A 32 1.01 15.77 -3.85
C LEU A 32 1.01 17.29 -3.80
N ASP A 33 0.77 17.94 -4.95
CA ASP A 33 0.73 19.40 -5.05
C ASP A 33 -0.30 19.96 -4.05
N GLU A 34 -1.48 19.33 -3.97
CA GLU A 34 -2.54 19.74 -3.04
C GLU A 34 -2.20 19.47 -1.57
N ILE A 35 -1.64 18.30 -1.24
CA ILE A 35 -1.20 18.00 0.13
C ILE A 35 -0.15 19.01 0.59
N PHE A 36 0.83 19.32 -0.26
CA PHE A 36 1.86 20.31 0.07
C PHE A 36 1.26 21.71 0.23
N PHE A 37 0.35 22.12 -0.63
CA PHE A 37 -0.35 23.40 -0.53
C PHE A 37 -1.16 23.51 0.77
N ALA A 38 -1.96 22.49 1.09
CA ALA A 38 -2.76 22.44 2.32
C ALA A 38 -1.87 22.45 3.57
N THR A 39 -0.75 21.71 3.54
CA THR A 39 0.22 21.69 4.63
C THR A 39 0.86 23.06 4.83
N GLN A 40 1.37 23.66 3.77
CA GLN A 40 2.01 24.97 3.83
C GLN A 40 1.04 26.03 4.34
N THR A 41 -0.23 25.96 3.95
CA THR A 41 -1.28 26.86 4.44
C THR A 41 -1.55 26.68 5.93
N LEU A 42 -1.54 25.45 6.44
CA LEU A 42 -1.87 25.16 7.84
C LEU A 42 -0.69 25.38 8.80
N VAL A 43 0.52 24.95 8.43
CA VAL A 43 1.69 24.91 9.32
C VAL A 43 2.89 25.74 8.84
N GLY A 44 2.77 26.39 7.68
CA GLY A 44 3.84 27.17 7.07
C GLY A 44 4.98 26.32 6.50
N ASP A 45 5.98 27.01 5.94
CA ASP A 45 7.13 26.38 5.29
C ASP A 45 8.00 25.59 6.27
N THR A 46 8.23 26.13 7.46
CA THR A 46 9.00 25.47 8.52
C THR A 46 8.32 24.18 8.96
N GLY A 47 7.01 24.21 9.22
CA GLY A 47 6.25 23.02 9.61
C GLY A 47 6.20 21.97 8.50
N ASN A 48 6.06 22.39 7.24
CA ASN A 48 6.11 21.48 6.09
C ASN A 48 7.47 20.76 5.99
N SER A 49 8.57 21.48 6.22
CA SER A 49 9.91 20.90 6.27
C SER A 49 10.07 19.88 7.41
N GLU A 50 9.58 20.22 8.60
CA GLU A 50 9.62 19.36 9.79
C GLU A 50 8.79 18.08 9.64
N ILE A 51 7.67 18.11 8.90
CA ILE A 51 6.86 16.92 8.63
C ILE A 51 7.63 15.90 7.77
N GLY A 52 8.38 16.37 6.77
CA GLY A 52 9.24 15.52 5.95
C GLY A 52 8.46 14.51 5.10
N TYR A 53 7.36 14.95 4.48
CA TYR A 53 6.51 14.13 3.62
C TYR A 53 7.29 13.38 2.54
N ARG A 54 6.95 12.11 2.33
CA ARG A 54 7.36 11.36 1.13
C ARG A 54 6.32 10.32 0.79
N LEU A 55 5.74 10.43 -0.40
CA LEU A 55 4.78 9.45 -0.89
C LEU A 55 5.52 8.16 -1.28
N ILE A 56 5.20 7.07 -0.58
CA ILE A 56 5.80 5.75 -0.80
C ILE A 56 5.04 5.01 -1.88
N ASP A 57 3.71 4.98 -1.78
CA ASP A 57 2.83 4.29 -2.72
C ASP A 57 1.49 5.01 -2.83
N PHE A 58 0.88 4.96 -4.02
CA PHE A 58 -0.44 5.52 -4.29
C PHE A 58 -1.05 4.87 -5.54
N ASN A 59 -2.27 4.35 -5.41
CA ASN A 59 -2.97 3.61 -6.47
C ASN A 59 -4.13 4.38 -7.12
N GLY A 60 -4.24 5.69 -6.88
CA GLY A 60 -5.31 6.54 -7.40
C GLY A 60 -6.45 6.83 -6.41
N SER A 61 -6.61 6.00 -5.37
CA SER A 61 -7.58 6.24 -4.28
C SER A 61 -7.02 5.98 -2.89
N ARG A 62 -5.99 5.13 -2.74
CA ARG A 62 -5.34 4.84 -1.46
C ARG A 62 -3.83 4.97 -1.58
N GLY A 63 -3.18 5.40 -0.50
CA GLY A 63 -1.75 5.62 -0.48
C GLY A 63 -1.10 5.45 0.88
N ILE A 64 0.23 5.40 0.86
CA ILE A 64 1.08 5.42 2.05
C ILE A 64 2.01 6.61 1.98
N MET A 65 1.89 7.49 2.97
CA MET A 65 2.73 8.66 3.15
C MET A 65 3.73 8.42 4.28
N ARG A 66 5.01 8.65 4.04
CA ARG A 66 6.05 8.65 5.08
C ARG A 66 6.17 10.05 5.69
N VAL A 67 6.29 10.10 7.01
CA VAL A 67 6.47 11.33 7.79
C VAL A 67 7.50 11.13 8.90
N ASN A 68 7.95 12.22 9.49
CA ASN A 68 8.75 12.22 10.71
C ASN A 68 7.90 11.78 11.92
N LEU A 69 8.51 11.01 12.83
CA LEU A 69 7.83 10.51 14.04
C LEU A 69 7.20 11.62 14.87
N ASN A 70 7.91 12.74 15.04
CA ASN A 70 7.48 13.84 15.90
C ASN A 70 6.39 14.71 15.27
N ALA A 71 6.12 14.54 13.96
CA ALA A 71 5.23 15.39 13.20
C ALA A 71 3.99 14.63 12.68
N VAL A 72 3.71 13.43 13.22
CA VAL A 72 2.58 12.59 12.79
C VAL A 72 1.25 13.31 12.95
N GLU A 73 1.00 13.95 14.10
CA GLU A 73 -0.27 14.62 14.34
C GLU A 73 -0.45 15.87 13.46
N SER A 74 0.59 16.69 13.30
CA SER A 74 0.58 17.82 12.38
C SER A 74 0.32 17.37 10.94
N ALA A 75 0.95 16.27 10.53
CA ALA A 75 0.77 15.70 9.20
C ALA A 75 -0.65 15.18 8.98
N ARG A 76 -1.26 14.56 10.01
CA ARG A 76 -2.63 14.09 9.98
C ARG A 76 -3.60 15.27 9.83
N ALA A 77 -3.43 16.31 10.64
CA ALA A 77 -4.25 17.51 10.56
C ALA A 77 -4.17 18.17 9.18
N ALA A 78 -2.96 18.39 8.67
CA ALA A 78 -2.72 19.00 7.36
C ALA A 78 -3.30 18.19 6.19
N MET A 79 -3.19 16.86 6.22
CA MET A 79 -3.80 16.03 5.19
C MET A 79 -5.34 16.11 5.24
N SER A 80 -5.93 16.18 6.44
CA SER A 80 -7.38 16.26 6.60
C SER A 80 -7.99 17.60 6.18
N THR A 81 -7.20 18.67 6.01
CA THR A 81 -7.71 19.96 5.53
C THR A 81 -7.86 20.03 4.01
N VAL A 82 -7.44 19.01 3.26
CA VAL A 82 -7.63 18.95 1.80
C VAL A 82 -9.12 18.79 1.48
N CYS A 83 -9.68 19.74 0.74
CA CYS A 83 -11.10 19.78 0.35
C CYS A 83 -11.36 19.66 -1.16
N ALA A 84 -10.34 19.88 -2.00
CA ALA A 84 -10.45 19.77 -3.45
C ALA A 84 -9.11 19.38 -4.07
N ILE A 85 -9.12 18.64 -5.18
CA ILE A 85 -7.92 18.30 -5.96
C ILE A 85 -8.21 18.62 -7.43
N LYS A 86 -7.40 19.49 -8.04
CA LYS A 86 -7.63 19.99 -9.42
C LYS A 86 -9.05 20.51 -9.66
N GLY A 87 -9.66 21.13 -8.64
CA GLY A 87 -11.02 21.69 -8.71
C GLY A 87 -12.16 20.71 -8.46
N ASN A 88 -11.90 19.40 -8.33
CA ASN A 88 -12.90 18.42 -7.95
C ASN A 88 -12.97 18.30 -6.43
N ARG A 89 -14.17 18.13 -5.86
CA ARG A 89 -14.29 17.97 -4.40
C ARG A 89 -13.62 16.66 -3.98
N ALA A 90 -12.75 16.77 -2.98
CA ALA A 90 -11.98 15.64 -2.49
C ALA A 90 -11.81 15.73 -0.97
N ALA A 91 -11.74 14.59 -0.31
CA ALA A 91 -11.42 14.49 1.10
C ALA A 91 -10.42 13.37 1.34
N ILE A 92 -9.42 13.64 2.19
CA ILE A 92 -8.44 12.64 2.59
C ILE A 92 -8.81 12.07 3.96
N ARG A 93 -9.07 10.76 3.99
CA ARG A 93 -9.32 10.00 5.22
C ARG A 93 -8.08 9.22 5.62
N ILE A 94 -7.65 9.42 6.86
CA ILE A 94 -6.53 8.64 7.41
C ILE A 94 -7.06 7.31 7.95
N LEU A 95 -6.49 6.20 7.46
CA LEU A 95 -6.84 4.85 7.90
C LEU A 95 -6.08 4.46 9.17
N GLY A 96 -4.81 4.87 9.26
CA GLY A 96 -3.99 4.64 10.44
C GLY A 96 -2.51 4.89 10.22
N VAL A 97 -1.72 4.64 11.27
CA VAL A 97 -0.27 4.87 11.28
C VAL A 97 0.46 3.59 11.66
N ALA A 98 1.61 3.33 11.04
CA ALA A 98 2.48 2.21 11.39
C ALA A 98 3.97 2.61 11.44
N GLY A 99 4.77 1.77 12.11
CA GLY A 99 6.22 1.95 12.21
C GLY A 99 6.99 1.46 10.98
N THR A 100 6.42 0.56 10.20
CA THR A 100 7.04 -0.02 8.99
C THR A 100 6.04 0.02 7.84
N ILE A 101 6.55 0.07 6.60
CA ILE A 101 5.73 0.00 5.39
C ILE A 101 4.92 -1.29 5.38
N ARG A 102 5.55 -2.42 5.70
CA ARG A 102 4.91 -3.73 5.79
C ARG A 102 3.69 -3.73 6.72
N ALA A 103 3.85 -3.21 7.94
CA ALA A 103 2.74 -3.16 8.90
C ALA A 103 1.63 -2.18 8.45
N ALA A 104 1.97 -1.10 7.74
CA ALA A 104 0.97 -0.20 7.18
C ALA A 104 0.15 -0.90 6.08
N ILE A 105 0.82 -1.63 5.19
CA ILE A 105 0.16 -2.38 4.12
C ILE A 105 -0.74 -3.47 4.71
N GLU A 106 -0.22 -4.33 5.57
CA GLU A 106 -0.95 -5.45 6.15
C GLU A 106 -2.20 -5.01 6.94
N LYS A 107 -2.12 -3.89 7.67
CA LYS A 107 -3.23 -3.42 8.52
C LYS A 107 -4.25 -2.57 7.79
N TYR A 108 -3.81 -1.74 6.84
CA TYR A 108 -4.65 -0.66 6.30
C TYR A 108 -4.82 -0.69 4.79
N MET A 109 -4.01 -1.48 4.06
CA MET A 109 -4.19 -1.73 2.63
C MET A 109 -4.54 -3.19 2.41
N PRO A 110 -5.75 -3.63 2.78
CA PRO A 110 -6.20 -4.96 2.38
C PRO A 110 -6.17 -4.99 0.84
N LEU A 111 -5.44 -5.97 0.31
CA LEU A 111 -5.56 -6.36 -1.10
C LEU A 111 -7.06 -6.48 -1.37
N LYS A 112 -7.56 -5.79 -2.39
CA LYS A 112 -8.97 -5.88 -2.82
C LYS A 112 -9.37 -7.35 -2.68
N ASN A 113 -10.39 -7.60 -1.85
CA ASN A 113 -10.96 -8.93 -1.64
C ASN A 113 -10.88 -9.67 -2.97
N ILE A 114 -10.05 -10.70 -3.01
CA ILE A 114 -10.15 -11.69 -4.06
C ILE A 114 -11.59 -12.13 -4.00
N SER A 115 -12.36 -11.80 -5.04
CA SER A 115 -13.72 -12.26 -5.13
C SER A 115 -13.64 -13.77 -5.00
N ALA A 116 -14.26 -14.34 -3.97
CA ALA A 116 -14.32 -15.78 -3.73
C ALA A 116 -15.20 -16.49 -4.78
N THR A 117 -15.04 -16.11 -6.05
CA THR A 117 -15.79 -16.65 -7.17
C THR A 117 -14.79 -17.37 -8.05
N ASN A 118 -14.98 -18.69 -8.15
CA ASN A 118 -14.14 -19.69 -8.79
C ASN A 118 -12.95 -20.20 -7.95
N ILE A 119 -13.24 -20.68 -6.74
CA ILE A 119 -12.41 -21.72 -6.11
C ILE A 119 -12.56 -23.00 -6.95
N LEU A 120 -11.81 -23.09 -8.06
CA LEU A 120 -11.50 -24.37 -8.68
C LEU A 120 -10.35 -24.97 -7.86
N SER A 121 -10.69 -25.61 -6.74
CA SER A 121 -9.76 -26.49 -6.03
C SER A 121 -9.50 -27.72 -6.91
N LYS A 122 -8.63 -27.59 -7.91
CA LYS A 122 -8.10 -28.75 -8.61
C LYS A 122 -6.96 -29.31 -7.77
N PRO A 123 -7.01 -30.60 -7.37
CA PRO A 123 -5.86 -31.23 -6.75
C PRO A 123 -4.73 -31.24 -7.77
N ILE A 124 -3.62 -30.58 -7.44
CA ILE A 124 -2.36 -30.69 -8.18
C ILE A 124 -1.56 -31.78 -7.46
N SER A 125 -1.05 -32.77 -8.18
CA SER A 125 -0.25 -33.84 -7.58
C SER A 125 0.94 -33.23 -6.82
N ASN A 126 1.01 -33.57 -5.53
CA ASN A 126 1.94 -33.09 -4.48
C ASN A 126 1.66 -31.73 -3.83
N MET A 127 0.74 -30.89 -4.31
CA MET A 127 0.38 -29.63 -3.65
C MET A 127 -1.12 -29.33 -3.77
N SER A 128 -1.83 -29.36 -2.65
CA SER A 128 -3.22 -28.88 -2.55
C SER A 128 -3.24 -27.41 -2.09
N GLY A 129 -4.24 -26.64 -2.52
CA GLY A 129 -4.36 -25.23 -2.15
C GLY A 129 -5.47 -24.48 -2.89
N THR A 130 -5.68 -23.24 -2.47
CA THR A 130 -6.73 -22.36 -2.98
C THR A 130 -6.16 -21.42 -4.03
N VAL A 131 -6.75 -21.40 -5.24
CA VAL A 131 -6.38 -20.41 -6.27
C VAL A 131 -6.96 -19.06 -5.87
N VAL A 132 -6.09 -18.06 -5.81
CA VAL A 132 -6.39 -16.71 -5.35
C VAL A 132 -6.44 -15.72 -6.52
N ARG A 133 -5.78 -16.01 -7.64
CA ARG A 133 -5.85 -15.14 -8.82
C ARG A 133 -5.57 -15.89 -10.11
N GLU A 134 -6.28 -15.54 -11.17
CA GLU A 134 -6.01 -15.99 -12.53
C GLU A 134 -5.66 -14.78 -13.41
N ARG A 135 -4.51 -14.85 -14.10
CA ARG A 135 -4.02 -13.85 -15.06
C ARG A 135 -3.58 -14.57 -16.34
N GLY A 136 -4.54 -14.92 -17.19
CA GLY A 136 -4.25 -15.59 -18.47
C GLY A 136 -3.62 -16.96 -18.26
N GLU A 137 -2.31 -17.09 -18.54
CA GLU A 137 -1.56 -18.33 -18.33
C GLU A 137 -0.89 -18.44 -16.95
N GLU A 138 -1.04 -17.43 -16.08
CA GLU A 138 -0.49 -17.41 -14.72
C GLU A 138 -1.60 -17.56 -13.66
N PHE A 139 -1.38 -18.44 -12.70
CA PHE A 139 -2.25 -18.70 -11.55
C PHE A 139 -1.51 -18.37 -10.26
N GLU A 140 -2.07 -17.51 -9.41
CA GLU A 140 -1.59 -17.30 -8.05
C GLU A 140 -2.39 -18.20 -7.10
N MET A 141 -1.70 -19.05 -6.34
CA MET A 141 -2.29 -20.05 -5.45
C MET A 141 -1.74 -19.91 -4.03
N VAL A 142 -2.58 -20.13 -3.02
CA VAL A 142 -2.16 -20.33 -1.62
C VAL A 142 -2.14 -21.83 -1.35
N PRO A 143 -0.96 -22.44 -1.14
CA PRO A 143 -0.88 -23.83 -0.72
C PRO A 143 -1.57 -24.06 0.64
N ASP A 144 -2.20 -25.21 0.82
CA ASP A 144 -2.77 -25.62 2.10
C ASP A 144 -1.68 -25.72 3.18
N ASP A 145 -0.48 -26.18 2.78
CA ASP A 145 0.69 -26.13 3.63
C ASP A 145 1.31 -24.73 3.65
N LYS A 146 0.98 -23.98 4.71
CA LYS A 146 1.49 -22.63 4.97
C LYS A 146 3.00 -22.60 5.28
N GLU A 147 3.66 -23.73 5.56
CA GLU A 147 5.12 -23.75 5.73
C GLU A 147 5.85 -23.35 4.44
N VAL A 148 5.33 -23.77 3.28
CA VAL A 148 5.91 -23.48 1.97
C VAL A 148 6.02 -21.98 1.74
N LEU A 149 4.96 -21.24 2.10
CA LEU A 149 4.91 -19.79 2.03
C LEU A 149 5.86 -19.11 3.03
N LYS A 150 5.98 -19.65 4.24
CA LYS A 150 6.92 -19.12 5.25
C LYS A 150 8.38 -19.29 4.83
N ARG A 151 8.75 -20.44 4.27
CA ARG A 151 10.12 -20.72 3.80
C ARG A 151 10.51 -19.80 2.64
N ALA A 152 9.58 -19.56 1.72
CA ALA A 152 9.79 -18.67 0.59
C ALA A 152 9.61 -17.18 0.94
N ASN A 153 9.15 -16.85 2.15
CA ASN A 153 8.71 -15.51 2.55
C ASN A 153 7.74 -14.88 1.51
N ALA A 154 6.82 -15.71 1.01
CA ALA A 154 5.85 -15.37 -0.03
C ALA A 154 4.42 -15.48 0.51
N HIS A 155 3.47 -14.76 -0.12
CA HIS A 155 2.04 -14.86 0.22
C HIS A 155 1.28 -15.80 -0.70
N TYR A 156 1.79 -16.00 -1.92
CA TYR A 156 1.20 -16.83 -2.97
C TYR A 156 2.34 -17.55 -3.71
N VAL A 157 2.00 -18.66 -4.34
CA VAL A 157 2.83 -19.33 -5.34
C VAL A 157 2.24 -19.00 -6.70
N SER A 158 3.05 -18.47 -7.60
CA SER A 158 2.65 -18.26 -8.99
C SER A 158 3.00 -19.49 -9.80
N LEU A 159 2.01 -20.08 -10.45
CA LEU A 159 2.14 -21.22 -11.36
C LEU A 159 1.82 -20.77 -12.77
N THR A 160 2.59 -21.21 -13.74
CA THR A 160 2.35 -20.92 -15.16
C THR A 160 1.75 -22.12 -15.87
N SER A 161 1.24 -21.89 -17.08
CA SER A 161 0.83 -22.94 -18.02
C SER A 161 1.93 -23.98 -18.27
N PHE A 162 3.21 -23.56 -18.20
CA PHE A 162 4.37 -24.43 -18.33
C PHE A 162 4.49 -25.39 -17.13
N ASP A 163 4.39 -24.86 -15.91
CA ASP A 163 4.43 -25.68 -14.68
C ASP A 163 3.29 -26.71 -14.66
N LEU A 164 2.10 -26.33 -15.14
CA LEU A 164 0.95 -27.22 -15.26
C LEU A 164 1.12 -28.32 -16.33
N ARG A 165 1.93 -28.08 -17.37
CA ARG A 165 2.23 -29.09 -18.41
C ARG A 165 3.26 -30.11 -17.92
N SER A 166 4.27 -29.66 -17.17
CA SER A 166 5.26 -30.52 -16.53
C SER A 166 4.68 -31.47 -15.47
N LEU A 167 3.41 -31.28 -15.11
CA LEU A 167 2.66 -32.07 -14.13
C LEU A 167 1.72 -33.11 -14.76
N LYS A 168 1.67 -33.20 -16.11
CA LYS A 168 0.88 -34.19 -16.86
C LYS A 168 1.70 -35.34 -17.45
N GLU A 169 3.03 -35.26 -17.39
CA GLU A 169 3.95 -36.39 -17.63
C GLU A 169 4.26 -37.11 -16.31
#